data_AF-A0A356T8X2-F1
#
_entry.id   AF-A0A356T8X2-F1
#
_cell.length_a   1.000
_cell.length_b   1.000
_cell.length_c   1.000
_cell.angle_alpha   90.00
_cell.angle_beta   90.00
_cell.angle_gamma   90.00
#
_symmetry.space_group_name_H-M   'P 1'
#
loop_
_entity.id
_entity.type
_entity.pdbx_description
1 polymer ?
#
loop_
_entity_poly.entity_id
_entity_poly.type
_entity_poly.pdbx_seq_one_letter_code
_entity_poly.pdbx_strand_id
1 'polypeptide(L)'
;MSTALKLVPVEPLTTPEGARAVARGSELSLEAPDGRVLVRYDAASGTLSFEGEAKVRLHASRLELTATEAVTLEAPRIEARAQTASWSVGRWEVEAARVRERAGDVYREVRGLAQTKAGRVRTVAEKTLEMFGRRASFKADEDVVVDGKRVLLG
;
A
#
# COMPACT_ATOMS: atom_id res chain seq x y z
N MET A 1 -30.62 -12.97 40.24
CA MET A 1 -29.64 -14.01 40.62
C MET A 1 -28.65 -14.16 39.46
N SER A 2 -27.45 -13.62 39.63
CA SER A 2 -26.39 -13.63 38.62
C SER A 2 -25.64 -14.96 38.72
N THR A 3 -25.78 -15.82 37.71
CA THR A 3 -25.02 -17.07 37.60
C THR A 3 -23.59 -16.71 37.23
N ALA A 4 -22.71 -16.65 38.22
CA ALA A 4 -21.28 -16.52 37.98
C ALA A 4 -20.80 -17.75 37.19
N LEU A 5 -20.52 -17.57 35.90
CA LEU A 5 -19.77 -18.53 35.10
C LEU A 5 -18.41 -18.70 35.80
N LYS A 6 -18.22 -19.84 36.47
CA LYS A 6 -16.89 -20.27 36.89
C LYS A 6 -16.06 -20.47 35.63
N LEU A 7 -15.07 -19.59 35.43
CA LEU A 7 -14.01 -19.80 34.45
C LEU A 7 -13.32 -21.11 34.79
N VAL A 8 -13.56 -22.15 34.00
CA VAL A 8 -12.80 -23.40 34.08
C VAL A 8 -11.39 -23.07 33.57
N PRO A 9 -10.33 -23.37 34.33
CA PRO A 9 -8.96 -23.18 33.85
C PRO A 9 -8.78 -24.03 32.59
N VAL A 10 -8.58 -23.37 31.45
CA VAL A 10 -8.30 -24.05 30.19
C VAL A 10 -6.84 -24.47 30.25
N GLU A 11 -6.58 -25.78 30.29
CA GLU A 11 -5.22 -26.28 30.18
C GLU A 11 -4.59 -25.81 28.86
N PRO A 12 -3.31 -25.40 28.86
CA PRO A 12 -2.62 -24.97 27.64
C PRO A 12 -2.62 -26.08 26.58
N LEU A 13 -3.09 -25.78 25.38
CA LEU A 13 -2.91 -26.69 24.24
C LEU A 13 -1.44 -26.67 23.86
N THR A 14 -0.81 -27.83 23.77
CA THR A 14 0.63 -27.94 23.46
C THR A 14 0.82 -28.83 22.24
N THR A 15 1.62 -28.41 21.27
CA THR A 15 1.98 -29.24 20.11
C THR A 15 3.07 -30.25 20.49
N PRO A 16 3.26 -31.35 19.73
CA PRO A 16 4.37 -32.28 19.95
C PRO A 16 5.75 -31.63 19.97
N GLU A 17 5.91 -30.53 19.21
CA GLU A 17 7.13 -29.74 19.10
C GLU A 17 7.27 -28.69 20.21
N GLY A 18 6.31 -28.59 21.13
CA GLY A 18 6.36 -27.74 22.32
C GLY A 18 5.77 -26.34 22.16
N ALA A 19 5.16 -25.99 21.02
CA ALA A 19 4.44 -24.72 20.89
C ALA A 19 3.15 -24.76 21.72
N ARG A 20 2.73 -23.64 22.30
CA ARG A 20 1.61 -23.60 23.25
C ARG A 20 0.58 -22.56 22.86
N ALA A 21 -0.69 -22.86 23.10
CA ALA A 21 -1.77 -21.89 23.08
C ALA A 21 -2.30 -21.72 24.52
N VAL A 22 -2.31 -20.49 25.02
CA VAL A 22 -2.65 -20.18 26.41
C VAL A 22 -3.74 -19.11 26.47
N ALA A 23 -4.75 -19.33 27.30
CA ALA A 23 -5.75 -18.33 27.65
C ALA A 23 -5.53 -17.87 29.11
N ARG A 24 -5.31 -16.57 29.34
CA ARG A 24 -5.16 -15.96 30.68
C ARG A 24 -5.99 -14.69 30.78
N GLY A 25 -7.08 -14.73 31.54
CA GLY A 25 -7.97 -13.57 31.68
C GLY A 25 -8.57 -13.18 30.32
N SER A 26 -8.27 -11.97 29.85
CA SER A 26 -8.69 -11.46 28.53
C SER A 26 -7.70 -11.76 27.39
N GLU A 27 -6.56 -12.40 27.69
CA GLU A 27 -5.49 -12.65 26.70
C GLU A 27 -5.53 -14.08 26.17
N LEU A 28 -5.49 -14.22 24.85
CA LEU A 28 -5.15 -15.46 24.16
C LEU A 28 -3.76 -15.29 23.53
N SER A 29 -2.84 -16.23 23.77
CA SER A 29 -1.48 -16.18 23.22
C SER A 29 -1.09 -17.51 22.58
N LEU A 30 -0.31 -17.42 21.49
CA LEU A 30 0.45 -18.53 20.92
C LEU A 30 1.92 -18.32 21.25
N GLU A 31 2.52 -19.28 21.94
CA GLU A 31 3.92 -19.27 22.38
C GLU A 31 4.73 -20.30 21.57
N ALA A 32 5.95 -19.93 21.18
CA ALA A 32 6.94 -20.83 20.62
C ALA A 32 7.49 -21.79 21.71
N PRO A 33 8.17 -22.90 21.34
CA PRO A 33 8.73 -23.83 22.32
C PRO A 33 9.74 -23.22 23.29
N ASP A 34 10.38 -22.11 22.89
CA ASP A 34 11.33 -21.34 23.72
C ASP A 34 10.63 -20.31 24.65
N GLY A 35 9.29 -20.28 24.64
CA GLY A 35 8.48 -19.38 25.47
C GLY A 35 8.24 -17.99 24.87
N ARG A 36 8.75 -17.68 23.66
CA ARG A 36 8.45 -16.40 23.00
C ARG A 36 7.00 -16.36 22.51
N VAL A 37 6.32 -15.24 22.72
CA VAL A 37 4.95 -15.03 22.21
C VAL A 37 5.02 -14.73 20.71
N LEU A 38 4.31 -15.52 19.90
CA LEU A 38 4.21 -15.39 18.45
C LEU A 38 2.98 -14.59 18.01
N VAL A 39 1.86 -14.80 18.71
CA VAL A 39 0.58 -14.14 18.45
C VAL A 39 -0.07 -13.83 19.79
N ARG A 40 -0.61 -12.63 19.94
CA ARG A 40 -1.39 -12.24 21.11
C ARG A 40 -2.71 -11.61 20.67
N TYR A 41 -3.80 -12.05 21.27
CA TYR A 41 -5.10 -11.39 21.17
C TYR A 41 -5.53 -10.93 22.56
N ASP A 42 -5.73 -9.62 22.74
CA ASP A 42 -6.32 -9.04 23.94
C ASP A 42 -7.79 -8.70 23.67
N ALA A 43 -8.70 -9.42 24.32
CA ALA A 43 -10.13 -9.22 24.18
C ALA A 43 -10.63 -7.91 24.82
N ALA A 44 -9.88 -7.31 25.76
CA ALA A 44 -10.26 -6.04 26.38
C ALA A 44 -10.08 -4.86 25.43
N SER A 45 -8.99 -4.86 24.65
CA SER A 45 -8.71 -3.85 23.62
C SER A 45 -9.17 -4.27 22.21
N GLY A 46 -9.48 -5.55 22.00
CA GLY A 46 -9.74 -6.14 20.69
C GLY A 46 -8.51 -6.23 19.79
N THR A 47 -7.29 -6.14 20.35
CA THR A 47 -6.05 -6.09 19.58
C THR A 47 -5.50 -7.49 19.30
N LEU A 48 -5.22 -7.78 18.03
CA LEU A 48 -4.43 -8.95 17.61
C LEU A 48 -3.04 -8.47 17.16
N SER A 49 -1.98 -8.93 17.82
CA SER A 49 -0.60 -8.70 17.40
C SER A 49 0.08 -9.99 16.96
N PHE A 50 0.93 -9.87 15.95
CA PHE A 50 1.85 -10.91 15.52
C PHE A 50 3.27 -10.45 15.86
N GLU A 51 3.94 -11.18 16.72
CA GLU A 51 5.32 -10.92 17.14
C GLU A 51 6.18 -12.05 16.60
N GLY A 52 7.03 -11.80 15.61
CA GLY A 52 7.81 -12.86 15.01
C GLY A 52 9.07 -12.34 14.34
N GLU A 53 10.21 -12.88 14.75
CA GLU A 53 11.53 -12.46 14.21
C GLU A 53 11.75 -12.92 12.77
N ALA A 54 11.09 -13.99 12.32
CA ALA A 54 11.44 -14.65 11.05
C ALA A 54 10.51 -14.32 9.89
N LYS A 55 9.21 -14.64 9.98
CA LYS A 55 8.28 -14.52 8.84
C LYS A 55 6.82 -14.75 9.24
N VAL A 56 5.92 -13.85 8.83
CA VAL A 56 4.46 -14.09 8.81
C VAL A 56 4.03 -14.37 7.37
N ARG A 57 3.25 -15.44 7.13
CA ARG A 57 2.70 -15.79 5.81
C ARG A 57 1.19 -15.91 5.90
N LEU A 58 0.50 -15.06 5.14
CA LEU A 58 -0.94 -15.19 4.89
C LEU A 58 -1.10 -15.80 3.50
N HIS A 59 -1.68 -16.99 3.44
CA HIS A 59 -1.99 -17.68 2.19
C HIS A 59 -3.48 -17.98 2.14
N ALA A 60 -4.17 -17.35 1.21
CA ALA A 60 -5.61 -17.50 1.01
C ALA A 60 -5.95 -17.32 -0.47
N SER A 61 -7.04 -17.96 -0.90
CA SER A 61 -7.62 -17.68 -2.23
C SER A 61 -8.19 -16.27 -2.32
N ARG A 62 -8.61 -15.70 -1.18
CA ARG A 62 -9.11 -14.33 -1.02
C ARG A 62 -8.66 -13.77 0.32
N LEU A 63 -8.10 -12.57 0.31
CA LEU A 63 -7.77 -11.79 1.51
C LEU A 63 -8.50 -10.45 1.41
N GLU A 64 -9.21 -10.07 2.46
CA GLU A 64 -9.88 -8.77 2.58
C GLU A 64 -9.36 -8.02 3.78
N LEU A 65 -9.03 -6.74 3.58
CA LEU A 65 -8.61 -5.83 4.64
C LEU A 65 -9.58 -4.65 4.63
N THR A 66 -10.39 -4.54 5.68
CA THR A 66 -11.35 -3.46 5.87
C THR A 66 -11.00 -2.73 7.15
N ALA A 67 -10.81 -1.41 7.05
CA ALA A 67 -10.58 -0.55 8.20
C ALA A 67 -11.50 0.67 8.10
N THR A 68 -12.03 1.11 9.23
CA THR A 68 -12.90 2.31 9.32
C THR A 68 -12.10 3.60 9.39
N GLU A 69 -10.87 3.53 9.92
CA GLU A 69 -10.03 4.71 10.13
C GLU A 69 -8.79 4.69 9.22
N ALA A 70 -7.94 3.67 9.35
CA ALA A 70 -6.69 3.60 8.59
C ALA A 70 -6.15 2.18 8.42
N VAL A 71 -5.39 1.98 7.35
CA VAL A 71 -4.46 0.86 7.16
C VAL A 71 -3.07 1.46 6.98
N THR A 72 -2.13 1.12 7.87
CA THR A 72 -0.75 1.62 7.83
C THR A 72 0.22 0.50 7.49
N LEU A 73 1.09 0.73 6.51
CA LEU A 73 2.18 -0.19 6.14
C LEU A 73 3.51 0.54 6.35
N GLU A 74 4.24 0.17 7.40
CA GLU A 74 5.56 0.71 7.69
C GLU A 74 6.60 -0.39 7.50
N ALA A 75 7.47 -0.21 6.51
CA ALA A 75 8.57 -1.11 6.24
C ALA A 75 9.64 -0.43 5.40
N PRO A 76 10.93 -0.84 5.51
CA PRO A 76 11.97 -0.41 4.58
C PRO A 76 11.70 -0.80 3.12
N ARG A 77 10.86 -1.84 2.90
CA ARG A 77 10.48 -2.31 1.56
C ARG A 77 9.06 -2.88 1.57
N ILE A 78 8.24 -2.41 0.64
CA ILE A 78 6.92 -2.95 0.34
C ILE A 78 6.91 -3.38 -1.13
N GLU A 79 6.45 -4.59 -1.41
CA GLU A 79 6.27 -5.10 -2.77
C GLU A 79 4.84 -5.59 -2.97
N ALA A 80 4.16 -5.03 -3.98
CA ALA A 80 2.87 -5.52 -4.44
C ALA A 80 3.03 -6.08 -5.86
N ARG A 81 2.58 -7.31 -6.07
CA ARG A 81 2.52 -7.95 -7.39
C ARG A 81 1.09 -8.38 -7.64
N ALA A 82 0.50 -7.86 -8.70
CA ALA A 82 -0.86 -8.19 -9.11
C ALA A 82 -0.96 -8.16 -10.63
N GLN A 83 -1.86 -8.97 -11.19
CA GLN A 83 -2.24 -8.85 -12.60
C GLN A 83 -3.08 -7.60 -12.84
N THR A 84 -3.94 -7.25 -11.87
CA THR A 84 -4.79 -6.06 -11.88
C THR A 84 -4.70 -5.38 -10.52
N ALA A 85 -4.52 -4.06 -10.53
CA ALA A 85 -4.60 -3.23 -9.34
C ALA A 85 -5.51 -2.02 -9.64
N SER A 86 -6.45 -1.72 -8.76
CA SER A 86 -7.31 -0.55 -8.83
C SER A 86 -7.29 0.19 -7.51
N TRP A 87 -7.28 1.52 -7.61
CA TRP A 87 -7.26 2.41 -6.46
C TRP A 87 -8.40 3.40 -6.62
N SER A 88 -9.29 3.45 -5.61
CA SER A 88 -10.33 4.48 -5.52
C SER A 88 -10.02 5.30 -4.28
N VAL A 89 -9.49 6.50 -4.48
CA VAL A 89 -8.97 7.36 -3.42
C VAL A 89 -9.44 8.79 -3.63
N GLY A 90 -9.80 9.48 -2.55
CA GLY A 90 -10.15 10.91 -2.61
C GLY A 90 -8.92 11.80 -2.81
N ARG A 91 -7.78 11.42 -2.20
CA ARG A 91 -6.49 12.10 -2.32
C ARG A 91 -5.39 11.05 -2.44
N TRP A 92 -4.54 11.20 -3.45
CA TRP A 92 -3.38 10.34 -3.70
C TRP A 92 -2.12 11.20 -3.63
N GLU A 93 -1.23 10.88 -2.69
CA GLU A 93 0.05 11.58 -2.52
C GLU A 93 1.18 10.57 -2.50
N VAL A 94 2.24 10.90 -3.23
CA VAL A 94 3.47 10.11 -3.28
C VAL A 94 4.62 11.04 -2.98
N GLU A 95 5.23 10.84 -1.82
CA GLU A 95 6.49 11.47 -1.46
C GLU A 95 7.61 10.45 -1.69
N ALA A 96 8.46 10.72 -2.67
CA ALA A 96 9.55 9.83 -3.03
C ALA A 96 10.73 10.61 -3.60
N ALA A 97 11.95 10.17 -3.28
CA ALA A 97 13.16 10.70 -3.92
C ALA A 97 13.22 10.38 -5.43
N ARG A 98 12.58 9.28 -5.86
CA ARG A 98 12.50 8.88 -7.26
C ARG A 98 11.27 8.04 -7.53
N VAL A 99 10.54 8.38 -8.59
CA VAL A 99 9.46 7.56 -9.15
C VAL A 99 9.90 7.04 -10.51
N ARG A 100 9.79 5.72 -10.73
CA ARG A 100 10.04 5.09 -12.04
C ARG A 100 8.84 4.28 -12.46
N GLU A 101 8.14 4.76 -13.47
CA GLU A 101 7.05 4.06 -14.13
C GLU A 101 7.58 3.41 -15.41
N ARG A 102 7.21 2.15 -15.65
CA ARG A 102 7.41 1.47 -16.93
C ARG A 102 6.10 0.83 -17.30
N ALA A 103 5.56 1.23 -18.44
CA ALA A 103 4.29 0.76 -18.94
C ALA A 103 4.40 0.51 -20.44
N GLY A 104 3.63 -0.45 -20.96
CA GLY A 104 3.44 -0.60 -22.40
C GLY A 104 2.63 0.58 -22.93
N ASP A 105 1.43 0.76 -22.38
CA ASP A 105 0.54 1.87 -22.67
C ASP A 105 0.15 2.62 -21.40
N VAL A 106 0.04 3.95 -21.49
CA VAL A 106 -0.44 4.81 -20.41
C VAL A 106 -1.55 5.70 -20.95
N TYR A 107 -2.76 5.51 -20.44
CA TYR A 107 -3.89 6.41 -20.67
C TYR A 107 -4.19 7.18 -19.39
N ARG A 108 -4.20 8.52 -19.47
CA ARG A 108 -4.55 9.40 -18.36
C ARG A 108 -5.68 10.32 -18.78
N GLU A 109 -6.83 10.14 -18.16
CA GLU A 109 -7.95 11.06 -18.29
C GLU A 109 -8.01 11.95 -17.05
N VAL A 110 -7.97 13.26 -17.25
CA VAL A 110 -8.05 14.25 -16.18
C VAL A 110 -9.21 15.18 -16.47
N ARG A 111 -10.25 15.12 -15.64
CA ARG A 111 -11.46 15.96 -15.80
C ARG A 111 -11.22 17.43 -15.46
N GLY A 112 -10.32 17.69 -14.52
CA GLY A 112 -9.96 19.02 -14.03
C GLY A 112 -8.59 19.47 -14.54
N LEU A 113 -7.68 19.75 -13.61
CA LEU A 113 -6.35 20.24 -13.91
C LEU A 113 -5.31 19.12 -13.87
N ALA A 114 -4.55 18.96 -14.96
CA ALA A 114 -3.28 18.26 -14.95
C ALA A 114 -2.14 19.30 -14.91
N GLN A 115 -1.49 19.46 -13.75
CA GLN A 115 -0.37 20.38 -13.59
C GLN A 115 0.89 19.62 -13.20
N THR A 116 1.99 19.94 -13.86
CA THR A 116 3.33 19.51 -13.46
C THR A 116 4.13 20.73 -13.05
N LYS A 117 4.60 20.78 -11.80
CA LYS A 117 5.55 21.77 -11.31
C LYS A 117 6.89 21.08 -11.09
N ALA A 118 7.87 21.35 -11.95
CA ALA A 118 9.18 20.71 -11.90
C ALA A 118 10.26 21.71 -12.32
N GLY A 119 11.48 21.55 -11.78
CA GLY A 119 12.64 22.36 -12.22
C GLY A 119 13.06 22.05 -13.65
N ARG A 120 12.83 20.82 -14.13
CA ARG A 120 13.06 20.42 -15.53
C ARG A 120 12.02 19.38 -15.96
N VAL A 121 11.42 19.59 -17.12
CA VAL A 121 10.58 18.60 -17.81
C VAL A 121 11.23 18.27 -19.15
N ARG A 122 11.40 16.98 -19.45
CA ARG A 122 11.88 16.51 -20.75
C ARG A 122 10.92 15.45 -21.27
N THR A 123 10.29 15.74 -22.39
CA THR A 123 9.48 14.77 -23.13
C THR A 123 10.29 14.29 -24.32
N VAL A 124 10.44 12.98 -24.46
CA VAL A 124 11.09 12.35 -25.61
C VAL A 124 10.09 11.40 -26.25
N ALA A 125 9.75 11.65 -27.51
CA ALA A 125 8.89 10.78 -28.29
C ALA A 125 9.69 10.23 -29.49
N GLU A 126 9.67 8.92 -29.69
CA GLU A 126 10.41 8.27 -30.79
C GLU A 126 9.73 8.48 -32.15
N LYS A 127 8.41 8.57 -32.15
CA LYS A 127 7.59 8.67 -33.36
C LYS A 127 6.90 10.04 -33.44
N THR A 128 5.88 10.24 -32.61
CA THR A 128 5.01 11.41 -32.70
C THR A 128 4.70 11.93 -31.31
N LEU A 129 4.70 13.26 -31.17
CA LEU A 129 4.11 13.98 -30.05
C LEU A 129 2.99 14.85 -30.60
N GLU A 130 1.76 14.64 -30.13
CA GLU A 130 0.61 15.45 -30.52
C GLU A 130 0.00 16.11 -29.27
N MET A 131 -0.48 17.34 -29.43
CA MET A 131 -1.18 18.08 -28.39
C MET A 131 -2.40 18.73 -29.01
N PHE A 132 -3.57 18.46 -28.46
CA PHE A 132 -4.83 18.99 -28.97
C PHE A 132 -5.54 19.76 -27.86
N GLY A 133 -6.08 20.93 -28.22
CA GLY A 133 -6.82 21.78 -27.29
C GLY A 133 -7.35 23.02 -27.98
N ARG A 134 -8.29 23.70 -27.35
CA ARG A 134 -8.85 24.96 -27.88
C ARG A 134 -7.82 26.09 -27.90
N ARG A 135 -6.86 26.06 -26.97
CA ARG A 135 -5.79 27.05 -26.84
C ARG A 135 -4.54 26.36 -26.30
N ALA A 136 -3.41 26.64 -26.93
CA ALA A 136 -2.08 26.33 -26.40
C ALA A 136 -1.31 27.65 -26.23
N SER A 137 -0.50 27.74 -25.18
CA SER A 137 0.38 28.88 -24.96
C SER A 137 1.68 28.41 -24.35
N PHE A 138 2.79 28.82 -24.94
CA PHE A 138 4.13 28.60 -24.42
C PHE A 138 4.70 29.96 -24.02
N LYS A 139 5.16 30.06 -22.78
CA LYS A 139 5.82 31.25 -22.25
C LYS A 139 7.17 30.84 -21.73
N ALA A 140 8.21 31.53 -22.17
CA ALA A 140 9.57 31.41 -21.66
C ALA A 140 10.06 32.81 -21.26
N ASP A 141 10.91 32.86 -20.24
CA ASP A 141 11.58 34.10 -19.83
C ASP A 141 12.80 34.39 -20.73
N GLU A 142 13.37 33.33 -21.31
CA GLU A 142 14.46 33.37 -22.28
C GLU A 142 13.93 32.86 -23.65
N ASP A 143 14.56 31.82 -24.20
CA ASP A 143 14.30 31.38 -25.57
C ASP A 143 13.24 30.27 -25.68
N VAL A 144 12.47 30.33 -26.77
CA VAL A 144 11.69 29.19 -27.28
C VAL A 144 12.31 28.75 -28.60
N VAL A 145 12.91 27.56 -28.60
CA VAL A 145 13.49 26.97 -29.82
C VAL A 145 12.54 25.91 -30.36
N VAL A 146 12.11 26.10 -31.61
CA VAL A 146 11.35 25.12 -32.38
C VAL A 146 12.16 24.78 -33.61
N ASP A 147 12.59 23.53 -33.71
CA ASP A 147 13.35 23.03 -34.85
C ASP A 147 12.70 21.75 -35.41
N GLY A 148 12.79 21.60 -36.72
CA GLY A 148 12.24 20.46 -37.43
C GLY A 148 12.40 20.63 -38.93
N LYS A 149 12.32 19.52 -39.67
CA LYS A 149 12.39 19.51 -41.14
C LYS A 149 11.35 20.44 -41.78
N ARG A 150 10.23 20.69 -41.11
CA ARG A 150 9.17 21.62 -41.53
C ARG A 150 8.41 22.12 -40.30
N VAL A 151 8.20 23.43 -40.22
CA VAL A 151 7.36 24.10 -39.21
C VAL A 151 6.20 24.77 -39.92
N LEU A 152 4.97 24.34 -39.62
CA LEU A 152 3.74 24.90 -40.18
C LEU A 152 2.98 25.58 -39.05
N LEU A 153 2.64 26.85 -39.23
CA LEU A 153 1.87 27.66 -38.29
C LEU A 153 0.58 28.11 -39.00
N GLY A 154 -0.57 27.93 -38.36
CA GLY A 154 -1.89 28.23 -38.92
C GLY A 154 -2.95 28.34 -37.84
#